data_AF-A0A0T6BFJ2-F1
#
_entry.id   AF-A0A0T6BFJ2-F1
#
_cell.length_a   1.000
_cell.length_b   1.000
_cell.length_c   1.000
_cell.angle_alpha   90.00
_cell.angle_beta   90.00
_cell.angle_gamma   90.00
#
_symmetry.space_group_name_H-M   'P 1'
#
loop_
_entity.id
_entity.type
_entity.pdbx_description
1 polymer ?
#
loop_
_entity_poly.entity_id
_entity_poly.type
_entity_poly.pdbx_seq_one_letter_code
_entity_poly.pdbx_strand_id
1 'polypeptide(L)'
;MGPAIQNLEHLLNVPTGCGEQVMAMITPNLYVLRYLKSSGRLTKSLYQRAIRNMKIGYQRILDYAHADGSFSAFGYHDPSGSMFLTAFVVRTLKQVKEYIHVDENVIRKAINWITKNQLENGCFHAGHHVFHELV
;
A
#
# COMPACT_ATOMS: atom_id res chain seq x y z
N MET A 1 11.16 2.43 23.13
CA MET A 1 10.73 1.54 22.03
C MET A 1 10.43 0.09 22.46
N GLY A 2 10.66 -0.33 23.71
CA GLY A 2 10.45 -1.73 24.15
C GLY A 2 9.02 -2.31 24.04
N PRO A 3 7.95 -1.60 24.44
CA PRO A 3 6.58 -2.17 24.44
C PRO A 3 5.97 -2.34 23.04
N ALA A 4 6.25 -1.40 22.11
CA ALA A 4 5.74 -1.46 20.74
C ALA A 4 6.31 -2.66 19.94
N ILE A 5 7.49 -3.16 20.34
CA ILE A 5 8.18 -4.28 19.70
C ILE A 5 7.68 -5.64 20.21
N GLN A 6 7.09 -5.70 21.40
CA GLN A 6 6.68 -6.96 22.04
C GLN A 6 5.44 -7.59 21.40
N ASN A 7 4.72 -6.89 20.51
CA ASN A 7 3.44 -7.33 19.94
C ASN A 7 3.30 -7.00 18.44
N LEU A 8 4.41 -6.91 17.70
CA LEU A 8 4.40 -6.53 16.26
C LEU A 8 3.58 -7.50 15.39
N GLU A 9 3.44 -8.76 15.82
CA GLU A 9 2.59 -9.76 15.18
C GLU A 9 1.10 -9.38 15.15
N HIS A 10 0.64 -8.53 16.07
CA HIS A 10 -0.74 -8.02 16.08
C HIS A 10 -0.99 -6.99 14.97
N LEU A 11 0.07 -6.46 14.35
CA LEU A 11 -0.03 -5.59 13.18
C LEU A 11 -0.16 -6.37 11.87
N LEU A 12 0.01 -7.70 11.90
CA LEU A 12 -0.16 -8.59 10.73
C LEU A 12 -1.65 -8.89 10.49
N ASN A 13 -2.41 -7.86 10.17
CA ASN A 13 -3.84 -7.96 9.91
C ASN A 13 -4.14 -8.14 8.42
N VAL A 14 -5.31 -8.73 8.14
CA VAL A 14 -5.81 -8.90 6.77
C VAL A 14 -6.34 -7.56 6.27
N PRO A 15 -5.88 -7.04 5.12
CA PRO A 15 -6.28 -5.72 4.62
C PRO A 15 -7.77 -5.58 4.32
N THR A 16 -8.54 -4.82 5.09
CA THR A 16 -10.00 -4.58 4.91
C THR A 16 -10.32 -3.10 4.81
N GLY A 17 -11.48 -2.76 4.21
CA GLY A 17 -11.99 -1.40 4.14
C GLY A 17 -11.70 -0.72 2.81
N CYS A 18 -11.76 0.61 2.77
CA CYS A 18 -11.50 1.44 1.58
C CYS A 18 -10.03 1.35 1.12
N GLY A 19 -9.70 1.88 -0.06
CA GLY A 19 -8.36 1.78 -0.65
C GLY A 19 -7.23 2.21 0.31
N GLU A 20 -7.48 3.23 1.13
CA GLU A 20 -6.60 3.69 2.20
C GLU A 20 -6.37 2.65 3.28
N GLN A 21 -7.46 2.03 3.74
CA GLN A 21 -7.43 1.07 4.84
C GLN A 21 -6.73 -0.21 4.39
N VAL A 22 -6.95 -0.62 3.13
CA VAL A 22 -6.19 -1.70 2.50
C VAL A 22 -4.70 -1.38 2.53
N MET A 23 -4.30 -0.17 2.13
CA MET A 23 -2.89 0.26 2.14
C MET A 23 -2.30 0.39 3.55
N ALA A 24 -3.09 0.85 4.52
CA ALA A 24 -2.74 0.93 5.94
C ALA A 24 -2.50 -0.45 6.56
N MET A 25 -2.99 -1.52 5.94
CA MET A 25 -2.78 -2.90 6.39
C MET A 25 -1.72 -3.67 5.58
N ILE A 26 -1.51 -3.36 4.29
CA ILE A 26 -0.39 -3.94 3.53
C ILE A 26 0.96 -3.50 4.11
N THR A 27 1.07 -2.21 4.43
CA THR A 27 2.32 -1.55 4.78
C THR A 27 2.93 -2.08 6.09
N PRO A 28 2.16 -2.31 7.17
CA PRO A 28 2.67 -2.97 8.37
C PRO A 28 3.16 -4.39 8.11
N ASN A 29 2.48 -5.19 7.28
CA ASN A 29 2.93 -6.56 6.96
C ASN A 29 4.33 -6.55 6.32
N LEU A 30 4.61 -5.59 5.42
CA LEU A 30 5.94 -5.41 4.82
C LEU A 30 7.00 -5.00 5.84
N TYR A 31 6.76 -3.95 6.62
CA TYR A 31 7.77 -3.41 7.52
C TYR A 31 8.01 -4.28 8.75
N VAL A 32 6.98 -4.94 9.29
CA VAL A 32 7.14 -5.94 10.36
C VAL A 32 7.95 -7.13 9.86
N LEU A 33 7.69 -7.63 8.65
CA LEU A 33 8.47 -8.71 8.05
C LEU A 33 9.95 -8.32 7.93
N ARG A 34 10.26 -7.12 7.42
CA ARG A 34 11.63 -6.60 7.31
C ARG A 34 12.31 -6.46 8.66
N TYR A 35 11.60 -5.90 9.64
CA TYR A 35 12.12 -5.75 11.00
C TYR A 35 12.44 -7.10 11.64
N LEU A 36 11.50 -8.06 11.61
CA LEU A 36 11.71 -9.41 12.15
C LEU A 36 12.85 -10.14 11.44
N LYS A 37 12.99 -9.97 10.11
CA LYS A 37 14.10 -10.52 9.34
C LYS A 37 15.44 -9.92 9.80
N SER A 38 15.52 -8.60 9.93
CA SER A 38 16.75 -7.89 10.33
C SER A 38 17.16 -8.16 11.78
N SER A 39 16.20 -8.40 12.68
CA SER A 39 16.45 -8.68 14.09
C SER A 39 16.70 -10.17 14.39
N GLY A 40 16.68 -11.04 13.37
CA GLY A 40 16.83 -12.49 13.55
C GLY A 40 15.65 -13.18 14.24
N ARG A 41 14.51 -12.49 14.39
CA ARG A 41 13.31 -12.99 15.09
C ARG A 41 12.23 -13.54 14.14
N LEU A 42 12.52 -13.62 12.84
CA LEU A 42 11.56 -14.09 11.85
C LEU A 42 11.39 -15.61 11.92
N THR A 43 10.18 -16.05 12.27
CA THR A 43 9.78 -17.46 12.19
C THR A 43 9.13 -17.78 10.85
N LYS A 44 9.14 -19.06 10.44
CA LYS A 44 8.46 -19.53 9.22
C LYS A 44 6.97 -19.20 9.22
N SER A 45 6.31 -19.33 10.37
CA SER A 45 4.89 -19.01 10.55
C SER A 45 4.61 -17.52 10.31
N LEU A 46 5.40 -16.63 10.92
CA LEU A 46 5.27 -15.17 10.73
C LEU A 46 5.55 -14.76 9.29
N TYR A 47 6.57 -15.36 8.65
CA TYR A 47 6.83 -15.14 7.24
C TYR A 47 5.62 -15.53 6.37
N GLN A 48 5.10 -16.75 6.51
CA GLN A 48 3.96 -17.22 5.73
C GLN A 48 2.71 -16.36 5.95
N ARG A 49 2.45 -15.92 7.19
CA ARG A 49 1.34 -15.01 7.51
C ARG A 49 1.50 -13.65 6.81
N ALA A 50 2.69 -13.05 6.88
CA ALA A 50 2.97 -11.77 6.21
C ALA A 50 2.84 -11.88 4.69
N ILE A 51 3.39 -12.95 4.07
CA ILE A 51 3.26 -13.22 2.64
C ILE A 51 1.78 -13.36 2.24
N ARG A 52 1.00 -14.15 2.99
CA ARG A 52 -0.43 -14.34 2.73
C ARG A 52 -1.19 -13.02 2.77
N ASN A 53 -0.95 -12.22 3.80
CA ASN A 53 -1.62 -10.92 3.97
C ASN A 53 -1.25 -9.94 2.86
N MET A 54 0.03 -9.88 2.46
CA MET A 54 0.48 -9.05 1.33
C MET A 54 -0.18 -9.47 0.01
N LYS A 55 -0.34 -10.78 -0.25
CA LYS A 55 -1.06 -11.27 -1.45
C LYS A 55 -2.52 -10.85 -1.45
N ILE A 56 -3.21 -10.99 -0.32
CA ILE A 56 -4.62 -10.58 -0.18
C ILE A 56 -4.75 -9.06 -0.38
N GLY A 57 -3.87 -8.28 0.25
CA GLY A 57 -3.86 -6.84 0.09
C GLY A 57 -3.58 -6.39 -1.34
N TYR A 58 -2.63 -7.03 -2.03
CA TYR A 58 -2.38 -6.75 -3.44
C TYR A 58 -3.62 -6.99 -4.30
N GLN A 59 -4.35 -8.08 -4.10
CA GLN A 59 -5.59 -8.30 -4.85
C GLN A 59 -6.65 -7.24 -4.52
N ARG A 60 -6.85 -6.93 -3.23
CA ARG A 60 -7.86 -5.94 -2.79
C ARG A 60 -7.57 -4.52 -3.27
N ILE A 61 -6.30 -4.09 -3.29
CA ILE A 61 -6.00 -2.71 -3.71
C ILE A 61 -6.33 -2.48 -5.19
N LEU A 62 -6.33 -3.54 -6.02
CA LEU A 62 -6.70 -3.43 -7.44
C LEU A 62 -8.18 -3.09 -7.65
N ASP A 63 -9.05 -3.41 -6.69
CA ASP A 63 -10.48 -3.03 -6.74
C ASP A 63 -10.69 -1.51 -6.65
N TYR A 64 -9.66 -0.78 -6.20
CA TYR A 64 -9.64 0.68 -6.07
C TYR A 64 -8.88 1.38 -7.20
N ALA A 65 -8.44 0.63 -8.20
CA ALA A 65 -7.77 1.16 -9.38
C ALA A 65 -8.77 1.69 -10.41
N HIS A 66 -8.45 2.86 -10.96
CA HIS A 66 -9.16 3.48 -12.07
C HIS A 66 -8.59 3.01 -13.41
N ALA A 67 -9.38 3.19 -14.49
CA ALA A 67 -8.97 2.82 -15.84
C ALA A 67 -7.71 3.57 -16.32
N ASP A 68 -7.50 4.79 -15.83
CA ASP A 68 -6.33 5.62 -16.13
C ASP A 68 -5.06 5.23 -15.36
N GLY A 69 -5.18 4.27 -14.43
CA GLY A 69 -4.09 3.75 -13.60
C GLY A 69 -3.96 4.40 -12.22
N SER A 70 -4.79 5.39 -11.90
CA SER A 70 -4.82 6.01 -10.58
C SER A 70 -5.56 5.17 -9.55
N PHE A 71 -5.40 5.50 -8.26
CA PHE A 71 -6.10 4.83 -7.16
C PHE A 71 -6.85 5.87 -6.33
N SER A 72 -8.03 5.50 -5.84
CA SER A 72 -8.83 6.34 -4.93
C SER A 72 -9.39 5.53 -3.77
N ALA A 73 -10.04 6.22 -2.83
CA ALA A 73 -10.60 5.64 -1.61
C ALA A 73 -11.68 4.60 -1.91
N PHE A 74 -12.55 4.93 -2.86
CA PHE A 74 -13.75 4.17 -3.20
C PHE A 74 -13.74 3.68 -4.66
N GLY A 75 -12.59 3.69 -5.32
CA GLY A 75 -12.43 3.22 -6.70
C GLY A 75 -13.37 3.95 -7.66
N TYR A 76 -14.12 3.19 -8.47
CA TYR A 76 -15.08 3.71 -9.45
C TYR A 76 -16.20 4.59 -8.87
N HIS A 77 -16.42 4.57 -7.55
CA HIS A 77 -17.37 5.50 -6.92
C HIS A 77 -16.82 6.92 -6.79
N ASP A 78 -15.50 7.09 -6.83
CA ASP A 78 -14.88 8.41 -6.88
C ASP A 78 -14.78 8.89 -8.34
N PRO A 79 -14.94 10.20 -8.59
CA PRO A 79 -14.83 10.75 -9.95
C PRO A 79 -13.40 10.75 -10.49
N SER A 80 -12.39 10.64 -9.62
CA SER A 80 -10.97 10.73 -9.97
C SER A 80 -10.07 10.08 -8.93
N GLY A 81 -8.87 9.67 -9.35
CA GLY A 81 -7.82 9.18 -8.46
C GLY A 81 -7.24 10.23 -7.52
N SER A 82 -6.68 9.75 -6.41
CA SER A 82 -5.93 10.56 -5.45
C SER A 82 -4.43 10.49 -5.74
N MET A 83 -3.79 11.65 -5.85
CA MET A 83 -2.33 11.76 -6.00
C MET A 83 -1.60 11.06 -4.85
N PHE A 84 -2.02 11.33 -3.61
CA PHE A 84 -1.42 10.74 -2.43
C PHE A 84 -1.54 9.21 -2.43
N LEU A 85 -2.77 8.69 -2.62
CA LEU A 85 -2.99 7.24 -2.56
C LEU A 85 -2.26 6.53 -3.70
N THR A 86 -2.32 7.07 -4.92
CA THR A 86 -1.62 6.50 -6.08
C THR A 86 -0.10 6.43 -5.84
N ALA A 87 0.51 7.50 -5.33
CA ALA A 87 1.92 7.52 -4.98
C ALA A 87 2.26 6.52 -3.86
N PHE A 88 1.40 6.41 -2.84
CA PHE A 88 1.57 5.45 -1.76
C PHE A 88 1.50 4.00 -2.25
N VAL A 89 0.53 3.68 -3.10
CA VAL A 89 0.38 2.37 -3.75
C VAL A 89 1.64 2.03 -4.55
N VAL A 90 2.11 2.93 -5.43
CA VAL A 90 3.33 2.72 -6.22
C VAL A 90 4.54 2.41 -5.33
N ARG A 91 4.75 3.22 -4.28
CA ARG A 91 5.88 3.05 -3.35
C ARG A 91 5.83 1.71 -2.62
N THR A 92 4.66 1.30 -2.17
CA THR A 92 4.50 0.05 -1.41
C THR A 92 4.58 -1.16 -2.32
N LEU A 93 3.91 -1.15 -3.47
CA LEU A 93 3.95 -2.26 -4.43
C LEU A 93 5.35 -2.54 -4.97
N LYS A 94 6.15 -1.49 -5.23
CA LYS A 94 7.56 -1.66 -5.60
C LYS A 94 8.37 -2.44 -4.56
N GLN A 95 8.10 -2.23 -3.27
CA GLN A 95 8.81 -2.91 -2.18
C GLN A 95 8.25 -4.31 -1.92
N VAL A 96 6.93 -4.47 -2.00
CA VAL A 96 6.24 -5.75 -1.79
C VAL A 96 6.59 -6.78 -2.87
N LYS A 97 6.97 -6.32 -4.08
CA LYS A 97 7.45 -7.17 -5.19
C LYS A 97 8.67 -8.03 -4.84
N GLU A 98 9.47 -7.67 -3.82
CA GLU A 98 10.56 -8.52 -3.31
C GLU A 98 10.07 -9.83 -2.68
N TYR A 99 8.79 -9.90 -2.30
CA TYR A 99 8.22 -10.99 -1.49
C TYR A 99 7.06 -11.72 -2.18
N ILE A 100 6.31 -11.05 -3.07
CA ILE A 100 5.18 -11.62 -3.79
C ILE A 100 5.19 -11.18 -5.25
N HIS A 101 4.42 -11.87 -6.09
CA HIS A 101 4.17 -11.40 -7.45
C HIS A 101 3.31 -10.14 -7.45
N VAL A 102 3.74 -9.14 -8.20
CA VAL A 102 3.04 -7.88 -8.48
C VAL A 102 3.18 -7.60 -9.97
N ASP A 103 2.07 -7.32 -10.65
CA ASP A 103 2.08 -7.00 -12.09
C ASP A 103 2.74 -5.62 -12.29
N GLU A 104 3.82 -5.58 -13.07
CA GLU A 104 4.53 -4.35 -13.40
C GLU A 104 3.66 -3.36 -14.16
N ASN A 105 2.66 -3.82 -14.91
CA ASN A 105 1.75 -2.95 -15.65
C ASN A 105 0.92 -2.06 -14.72
N VAL A 106 0.54 -2.58 -13.54
CA VAL A 106 -0.18 -1.81 -12.52
C VAL A 106 0.69 -0.65 -12.06
N ILE A 107 1.95 -0.92 -11.70
CA ILE A 107 2.90 0.09 -11.25
C ILE A 107 3.19 1.10 -12.36
N ARG A 108 3.42 0.64 -13.59
CA ARG A 108 3.74 1.47 -14.74
C ARG A 108 2.60 2.43 -15.10
N LYS A 109 1.35 1.95 -15.12
CA LYS A 109 0.17 2.79 -15.37
C LYS A 109 0.04 3.88 -14.30
N ALA A 110 0.18 3.51 -13.02
CA ALA A 110 0.10 4.46 -11.92
C ALA A 110 1.22 5.52 -11.96
N ILE A 111 2.47 5.13 -12.28
CA ILE A 111 3.57 6.09 -12.46
C ILE A 111 3.27 7.03 -13.63
N ASN A 112 2.83 6.51 -14.78
CA ASN A 112 2.48 7.35 -15.92
C ASN A 112 1.39 8.35 -15.58
N TRP A 113 0.38 7.94 -14.79
CA TRP A 113 -0.66 8.84 -14.31
C TRP A 113 -0.09 9.92 -13.38
N ILE A 114 0.77 9.57 -12.42
CA ILE A 114 1.44 10.54 -11.53
C ILE A 114 2.21 11.57 -12.36
N THR A 115 3.06 11.13 -13.28
CA THR A 115 3.91 12.01 -14.10
C THR A 115 3.09 12.95 -14.99
N LYS A 116 1.95 12.49 -15.52
CA LYS A 116 1.03 13.34 -16.31
C LYS A 116 0.35 14.43 -15.48
N ASN A 117 0.26 14.24 -14.16
CA ASN A 117 -0.36 15.17 -13.22
C ASN A 117 0.68 16.00 -12.44
N GLN A 118 1.96 15.99 -12.87
CA GLN A 118 3.00 16.86 -12.35
C GLN A 118 2.86 18.26 -12.95
N LEU A 119 2.99 19.29 -12.12
CA LEU A 119 3.03 20.68 -12.54
C LEU A 119 4.39 21.01 -13.18
N GLU A 120 4.42 22.06 -14.01
CA GLU A 120 5.66 22.50 -14.68
C GLU A 120 6.79 22.84 -13.71
N ASN A 121 6.45 23.29 -12.50
CA ASN A 121 7.41 23.58 -11.42
C ASN A 121 7.87 22.34 -10.65
N GLY A 122 7.44 21.14 -11.05
CA GLY A 122 7.79 19.87 -10.43
C GLY A 122 6.92 19.47 -9.25
N CYS A 123 5.99 20.31 -8.79
CA CYS A 123 5.05 19.99 -7.71
C CYS A 123 3.91 19.10 -8.19
N PHE A 124 3.17 18.52 -7.23
CA PHE A 124 1.94 17.79 -7.49
C PHE A 124 0.79 18.47 -6.74
N HIS A 125 -0.38 18.55 -7.35
CA HIS A 125 -1.56 19.05 -6.65
C HIS A 125 -1.91 18.12 -5.47
N ALA A 126 -2.15 18.71 -4.31
CA ALA A 126 -2.57 18.01 -3.09
C ALA A 126 -4.05 17.55 -3.13
N GLY A 127 -4.60 17.28 -4.33
CA GLY A 127 -6.02 17.01 -4.55
C GLY A 127 -6.66 16.06 -3.52
N HIS A 128 -7.92 16.36 -3.17
CA HIS A 128 -8.78 15.76 -2.15
C HIS A 128 -8.10 14.83 -1.13
N HIS A 129 -7.90 15.36 0.08
CA HIS A 129 -7.39 14.61 1.23
C HIS A 129 -8.19 13.33 1.46
N VAL A 130 -7.44 12.24 1.55
CA VAL A 130 -7.92 10.85 1.59
C VAL A 130 -7.87 10.28 3.02
N PHE A 131 -7.22 10.98 3.96
CA PHE A 131 -7.23 10.56 5.36
C PHE A 131 -8.44 11.14 6.10
N HIS A 132 -9.33 10.27 6.55
CA HIS A 132 -10.04 10.52 7.80
C HIS A 132 -8.99 10.57 8.91
N GLU A 133 -8.92 11.65 9.68
CA GLU A 133 -8.00 11.75 10.81
C GLU A 133 -8.25 10.57 11.75
N LEU A 134 -7.23 9.73 11.93
CA LEU A 134 -7.20 8.74 13.00
C LEU A 134 -7.00 9.51 14.31
N VAL A 135 -8.11 9.95 14.91
CA VAL A 135 -8.17 10.46 16.28
C VAL A 135 -8.25 9.28 17.25
#